data_AF-A0A8S2G7L0-F1
#
_entry.id   AF-A0A8S2G7L0-F1
#
_cell.length_a   1.000
_cell.length_b   1.000
_cell.length_c   1.000
_cell.angle_alpha   90.00
_cell.angle_beta   90.00
_cell.angle_gamma   90.00
#
_symmetry.space_group_name_H-M   'P 1'
#
loop_
_entity.id
_entity.type
_entity.pdbx_description
1 polymer ?
#
loop_
_entity_poly.entity_id
_entity_poly.type
_entity_poly.pdbx_seq_one_letter_code
_entity_poly.pdbx_strand_id
1 'polypeptide(L)'
;MNEHKLAFATDGPWDFANFLQMQCRLSSIPYPPWAERWIDIRKEFSEFYPVKRAGINKMLNKLGLDFDGRPHSGIDDSINIARITLELLKDGCVLSFNDGIRGSGSKHAAETDEKAEVNQKDEENDLVVFED
;
A
#
# COMPACT_ATOMS: atom_id res chain seq x y z
N MET A 1 20.49 1.38 -26.80
CA MET A 1 19.76 0.75 -25.69
C MET A 1 18.32 1.25 -25.76
N ASN A 2 17.33 0.38 -25.63
CA ASN A 2 15.94 0.82 -25.60
C ASN A 2 15.64 1.50 -24.26
N GLU A 3 15.04 2.67 -24.32
CA GLU A 3 14.59 3.39 -23.13
C GLU A 3 13.24 2.83 -22.70
N HIS A 4 13.18 2.31 -21.48
CA HIS A 4 11.94 1.82 -20.87
C HIS A 4 11.40 2.87 -19.91
N LYS A 5 10.12 3.20 -20.05
CA LYS A 5 9.41 4.00 -19.05
C LYS A 5 9.07 3.11 -17.86
N LEU A 6 9.31 3.59 -16.65
CA LEU A 6 9.09 2.86 -15.40
C LEU A 6 8.27 3.70 -14.42
N ALA A 7 7.44 3.03 -13.63
CA ALA A 7 6.69 3.60 -12.52
C ALA A 7 6.66 2.58 -11.37
N PHE A 8 6.68 3.07 -10.13
CA PHE A 8 6.45 2.25 -8.94
C PHE A 8 4.97 2.22 -8.59
N ALA A 9 4.52 1.08 -8.08
CA ALA A 9 3.14 0.85 -7.66
C ALA A 9 3.12 0.29 -6.23
N THR A 10 2.15 0.73 -5.41
CA THR A 10 2.08 0.41 -3.98
C THR A 10 0.65 0.15 -3.50
N ASP A 11 0.52 -0.48 -2.33
CA ASP A 11 -0.76 -0.67 -1.62
C ASP A 11 -1.14 0.57 -0.76
N GLY A 12 -1.03 1.76 -1.35
CA GLY A 12 -1.30 3.02 -0.67
C GLY A 12 -0.06 3.90 -0.48
N PRO A 13 -0.20 5.01 0.26
CA PRO A 13 0.83 6.05 0.29
C PRO A 13 2.00 5.75 1.24
N TRP A 14 1.82 4.84 2.20
CA TRP A 14 2.74 4.68 3.34
C TRP A 14 4.16 4.28 2.94
N ASP A 15 4.34 3.44 1.92
CA ASP A 15 5.67 2.97 1.48
C ASP A 15 6.59 4.13 1.12
N PHE A 16 6.10 5.08 0.32
CA PHE A 16 6.88 6.21 -0.16
C PHE A 16 6.76 7.45 0.73
N ALA A 17 5.53 7.81 1.12
CA ALA A 17 5.27 9.04 1.88
C ALA A 17 5.75 8.95 3.34
N ASN A 18 5.86 7.76 3.90
CA ASN A 18 6.23 7.55 5.30
C ASN A 18 7.50 6.72 5.43
N PHE A 19 7.50 5.45 5.03
CA PHE A 19 8.60 4.53 5.34
C PHE A 19 9.90 4.91 4.63
N LEU A 20 9.87 5.12 3.31
CA LEU A 20 11.05 5.56 2.57
C LEU A 20 11.52 6.94 3.03
N GLN A 21 10.59 7.88 3.23
CA GLN A 21 10.92 9.22 3.69
C GLN A 21 11.61 9.21 5.07
N MET A 22 11.07 8.44 6.02
CA MET A 22 11.67 8.24 7.35
C MET A 22 13.05 7.60 7.24
N GLN A 23 13.17 6.52 6.47
CA GLN A 23 14.44 5.81 6.30
C GLN A 23 15.52 6.70 5.67
N CYS A 24 15.14 7.56 4.72
CA CYS A 24 16.05 8.54 4.12
C CYS A 24 16.58 9.52 5.17
N ARG A 25 15.70 10.04 6.04
CA ARG A 25 16.08 10.92 7.15
C ARG A 25 17.01 10.22 8.14
N LEU A 26 16.66 9.02 8.58
CA LEU A 26 17.47 8.22 9.50
C LEU A 26 18.86 7.91 8.93
N SER A 27 18.93 7.67 7.61
CA SER A 27 20.19 7.35 6.93
C SER A 27 20.95 8.58 6.44
N SER A 28 20.45 9.80 6.69
CA SER A 28 21.01 11.05 6.18
C SER A 28 21.22 11.07 4.66
N ILE A 29 20.32 10.43 3.91
CA ILE A 29 20.32 10.44 2.44
C ILE A 29 19.19 11.33 1.91
N PRO A 30 19.39 12.08 0.81
CA PRO A 30 18.31 12.83 0.18
C PRO A 30 17.21 11.89 -0.31
N TYR A 31 15.95 12.32 -0.17
CA TYR A 31 14.82 11.58 -0.74
C TYR A 31 14.98 11.51 -2.28
N PRO A 32 14.93 10.32 -2.88
CA PRO A 32 15.23 10.18 -4.30
C PRO A 32 14.15 10.80 -5.20
N PRO A 33 14.49 11.61 -6.21
CA PRO A 33 13.51 12.22 -7.13
C PRO A 33 12.62 11.22 -7.87
N TRP A 34 13.13 10.02 -8.16
CA TRP A 34 12.37 8.96 -8.84
C TRP A 34 11.24 8.38 -7.97
N ALA A 35 11.27 8.62 -6.66
CA ALA A 35 10.28 8.15 -5.69
C ALA A 35 9.23 9.22 -5.34
N GLU A 36 9.24 10.39 -5.99
CA GLU A 36 8.34 11.49 -5.64
C GLU A 36 6.89 11.25 -6.09
N ARG A 37 6.68 10.33 -7.04
CA ARG A 37 5.36 9.95 -7.58
C ARG A 37 5.28 8.44 -7.75
N TRP A 38 4.12 7.89 -7.48
CA TRP A 38 3.84 6.46 -7.62
C TRP A 38 2.38 6.24 -8.02
N ILE A 39 2.06 4.98 -8.31
CA ILE A 39 0.71 4.51 -8.59
C ILE A 39 0.19 3.83 -7.33
N ASP A 40 -0.77 4.47 -6.67
CA ASP A 40 -1.53 3.86 -5.59
C ASP A 40 -2.58 2.92 -6.19
N ILE A 41 -2.31 1.62 -6.14
CA ILE A 41 -3.17 0.58 -6.75
C ILE A 41 -4.54 0.55 -6.08
N ARG A 42 -4.64 0.96 -4.80
CA ARG A 42 -5.93 1.02 -4.12
C ARG A 42 -6.80 2.14 -4.69
N LYS A 43 -6.22 3.27 -5.11
CA LYS A 43 -6.96 4.34 -5.79
C LYS A 43 -7.41 3.88 -7.16
N GLU A 44 -6.49 3.37 -7.98
CA GLU A 44 -6.82 2.84 -9.33
C GLU A 44 -7.93 1.81 -9.26
N PHE A 45 -7.80 0.83 -8.36
CA PHE A 45 -8.79 -0.23 -8.21
C PHE A 45 -10.17 0.30 -7.81
N SER A 46 -10.21 1.26 -6.89
CA SER A 46 -11.47 1.83 -6.39
C SER A 46 -12.17 2.68 -7.43
N GLU A 47 -11.40 3.41 -8.23
CA GLU A 47 -11.90 4.23 -9.32
C GLU A 47 -12.38 3.37 -10.50
N PHE A 48 -11.61 2.36 -10.87
CA PHE A 48 -11.90 1.49 -12.00
C PHE A 48 -13.10 0.55 -11.76
N TYR A 49 -13.25 -0.02 -10.56
CA TYR A 49 -14.35 -0.93 -10.21
C TYR A 49 -15.51 -0.28 -9.41
N PRO A 50 -15.69 1.04 -9.54
CA PRO A 50 -16.38 1.93 -8.58
C PRO A 50 -16.71 1.32 -7.20
N VAL A 51 -15.70 1.00 -6.41
CA VAL A 51 -15.85 0.47 -5.03
C VAL A 51 -15.23 1.40 -3.99
N LYS A 52 -15.66 1.23 -2.73
CA LYS A 52 -14.96 1.86 -1.60
C LYS A 52 -13.52 1.35 -1.53
N ARG A 53 -12.63 2.23 -1.07
CA ARG A 53 -11.21 1.91 -0.91
C ARG A 53 -11.00 0.67 -0.07
N ALA A 54 -10.35 -0.32 -0.69
CA ALA A 54 -10.11 -1.65 -0.15
C ALA A 54 -8.63 -1.84 0.19
N GLY A 55 -8.34 -2.80 1.06
CA GLY A 55 -6.98 -3.37 1.20
C GLY A 55 -6.86 -4.63 0.34
N ILE A 56 -5.65 -5.18 0.25
CA ILE A 56 -5.29 -6.32 -0.62
C ILE A 56 -6.33 -7.44 -0.61
N ASN A 57 -6.68 -8.00 0.56
CA ASN A 57 -7.62 -9.12 0.65
C ASN A 57 -9.00 -8.83 0.05
N LYS A 58 -9.51 -7.61 0.21
CA LYS A 58 -10.80 -7.21 -0.37
C LYS A 58 -10.71 -7.01 -1.88
N MET A 59 -9.58 -6.50 -2.38
CA MET A 59 -9.35 -6.38 -3.82
C MET A 59 -9.24 -7.77 -4.46
N LEU A 60 -8.44 -8.66 -3.88
CA LEU A 60 -8.30 -10.05 -4.33
C LEU A 60 -9.65 -10.78 -4.34
N ASN A 61 -10.41 -10.73 -3.25
CA ASN A 61 -11.72 -11.37 -3.16
C ASN A 61 -12.68 -10.89 -4.26
N LYS A 62 -12.70 -9.58 -4.54
CA LYS A 62 -13.52 -9.01 -5.62
C LYS A 62 -13.11 -9.49 -7.02
N LEU A 63 -11.83 -9.79 -7.22
CA LEU A 63 -11.29 -10.38 -8.44
C LEU A 63 -11.44 -11.91 -8.48
N GLY A 64 -11.99 -12.54 -7.44
CA GLY A 64 -12.07 -14.00 -7.33
C GLY A 64 -10.70 -14.67 -7.13
N LEU A 65 -9.75 -13.96 -6.53
CA LEU A 65 -8.41 -14.46 -6.22
C LEU A 65 -8.23 -14.68 -4.72
N ASP A 66 -7.44 -15.69 -4.36
CA ASP A 66 -6.93 -15.88 -3.01
C ASP A 66 -5.56 -15.21 -2.83
N PHE A 67 -5.23 -14.88 -1.59
CA PHE A 67 -3.91 -14.38 -1.22
C PHE A 67 -2.86 -15.49 -1.42
N ASP A 68 -1.79 -15.18 -2.15
CA ASP A 68 -0.67 -16.10 -2.37
C ASP A 68 0.48 -15.79 -1.40
N GLY A 69 0.95 -16.79 -0.67
CA GLY A 69 2.00 -16.66 0.35
C GLY A 69 1.49 -16.25 1.74
N ARG A 70 2.34 -15.58 2.53
CA ARG A 70 2.07 -15.21 3.92
C ARG A 70 1.66 -13.74 4.03
N PRO A 71 0.49 -13.41 4.61
CA PRO A 71 0.12 -12.03 4.89
C PRO A 71 1.19 -11.29 5.70
N HIS A 72 1.41 -10.02 5.37
CA HIS A 72 2.41 -9.16 6.02
C HIS A 72 3.88 -9.57 5.76
N SER A 73 4.12 -10.44 4.78
CA SER A 73 5.43 -10.62 4.14
C SER A 73 5.54 -9.63 2.99
N GLY A 74 6.47 -8.68 3.03
CA GLY A 74 6.56 -7.62 2.02
C GLY A 74 6.74 -8.14 0.58
N ILE A 75 7.36 -9.30 0.40
CA ILE A 75 7.49 -9.97 -0.91
C ILE A 75 6.13 -10.52 -1.35
N ASP A 76 5.42 -11.23 -0.47
CA ASP A 76 4.14 -11.84 -0.81
C ASP A 76 3.05 -10.76 -1.01
N ASP A 77 3.05 -9.70 -0.21
CA ASP A 77 2.19 -8.53 -0.41
C ASP A 77 2.48 -7.89 -1.79
N SER A 78 3.74 -7.75 -2.18
CA SER A 78 4.13 -7.22 -3.50
C SER A 78 3.68 -8.13 -4.65
N ILE A 79 3.76 -9.45 -4.49
CA ILE A 79 3.27 -10.43 -5.47
C ILE A 79 1.75 -10.26 -5.64
N ASN A 80 1.00 -10.15 -4.55
CA ASN A 80 -0.45 -9.99 -4.61
C ASN A 80 -0.86 -8.63 -5.21
N ILE A 81 -0.14 -7.56 -4.91
CA ILE A 81 -0.33 -6.27 -5.59
C ILE A 81 -0.08 -6.40 -7.09
N ALA A 82 1.01 -7.06 -7.51
CA ALA A 82 1.28 -7.29 -8.92
C ALA A 82 0.17 -8.11 -9.61
N ARG A 83 -0.39 -9.12 -8.93
CA ARG A 83 -1.54 -9.90 -9.43
C ARG A 83 -2.78 -9.01 -9.62
N ILE A 84 -3.11 -8.15 -8.65
CA ILE A 84 -4.21 -7.19 -8.77
C ILE A 84 -3.95 -6.21 -9.93
N THR A 85 -2.74 -5.67 -10.04
CA THR A 85 -2.35 -4.77 -11.13
C THR A 85 -2.50 -5.44 -12.50
N LEU A 86 -2.14 -6.72 -12.60
CA LEU A 86 -2.31 -7.47 -13.84
C LEU A 86 -3.79 -7.62 -14.24
N GLU A 87 -4.68 -7.92 -13.28
CA GLU A 87 -6.12 -7.99 -13.57
C GLU A 87 -6.71 -6.63 -13.97
N LEU A 88 -6.28 -5.53 -13.32
CA LEU A 88 -6.67 -4.18 -13.75
C LEU A 88 -6.28 -3.92 -15.21
N LEU A 89 -5.04 -4.25 -15.60
CA LEU A 89 -4.56 -4.06 -16.96
C LEU A 89 -5.32 -4.94 -17.97
N LYS A 90 -5.61 -6.20 -17.62
CA LYS A 90 -6.39 -7.12 -18.46
C LYS A 90 -7.81 -6.61 -18.70
N ASP A 91 -8.42 -6.02 -17.68
CA ASP A 91 -9.77 -5.47 -17.76
C ASP A 91 -9.82 -4.12 -18.48
N GLY A 92 -8.67 -3.56 -18.87
CA GLY A 92 -8.57 -2.34 -19.68
C GLY A 92 -8.34 -1.06 -18.86
N CYS A 93 -7.95 -1.19 -17.58
CA CYS A 93 -7.53 -0.04 -16.78
C CYS A 93 -6.24 0.58 -17.34
N VAL A 94 -6.23 1.90 -17.49
CA VAL A 94 -5.04 2.66 -17.89
C VAL A 94 -4.40 3.24 -16.63
N LEU A 95 -3.35 2.58 -16.15
CA LEU A 95 -2.64 3.00 -14.93
C LEU A 95 -1.92 4.34 -15.16
N SER A 96 -2.01 5.23 -14.17
CA SER A 96 -1.34 6.53 -14.20
C SER A 96 -0.84 6.93 -12.82
N PHE A 97 0.12 7.87 -12.76
CA PHE A 97 0.56 8.42 -11.47
C PHE A 97 -0.60 9.16 -10.80
N ASN A 98 -0.98 8.71 -9.60
CA ASN A 98 -2.17 9.20 -8.88
C ASN A 98 -1.88 9.55 -7.40
N ASP A 99 -0.62 9.47 -7.01
CA ASP A 99 -0.13 9.89 -5.70
C ASP A 99 1.32 10.38 -5.75
N GLY A 100 1.74 11.09 -4.71
CA GLY A 100 3.07 11.66 -4.62
C GLY A 100 3.29 12.55 -3.41
N ILE A 101 4.56 12.74 -3.03
CA ILE A 101 4.95 13.51 -1.83
C ILE A 101 4.52 14.99 -1.89
N ARG A 102 4.20 15.51 -3.08
CA ARG A 102 3.80 16.91 -3.31
C ARG A 102 2.28 17.08 -3.50
N GLY A 103 1.50 15.99 -3.53
CA GLY A 103 0.09 15.98 -3.93
C GLY A 103 -0.91 15.62 -2.84
N SER A 104 -0.48 15.01 -1.74
CA SER A 104 -1.29 14.85 -0.54
C SER A 104 -0.94 15.98 0.43
N GLY A 105 -1.87 16.90 0.71
CA GLY A 105 -1.68 17.88 1.78
C GLY A 105 -1.19 17.17 3.04
N SER A 106 0.04 17.46 3.45
CA SER A 106 0.63 16.99 4.69
C SER A 106 -0.28 17.36 5.85
N LYS A 107 -1.15 16.45 6.27
CA LYS A 107 -1.89 16.52 7.53
C LYS A 107 -1.52 15.42 8.52
N HIS A 108 -0.57 14.53 8.20
CA HIS A 108 -0.26 13.39 9.08
C HIS A 108 1.18 13.34 9.59
N ALA A 109 2.01 14.34 9.28
CA ALA A 109 3.37 14.43 9.82
C ALA A 109 3.48 15.31 11.09
N ALA A 110 2.36 15.77 11.67
CA ALA A 110 2.34 16.68 12.82
C ALA A 110 1.47 16.19 14.00
N GLU A 111 1.06 14.92 14.04
CA GLU A 111 0.10 14.44 15.06
C GLU A 111 0.49 13.09 15.70
N THR A 112 1.77 12.73 15.68
CA THR A 112 2.28 11.52 16.33
C THR A 112 3.40 11.86 17.32
N ASP A 113 3.11 12.70 18.31
CA ASP A 113 3.93 12.82 19.53
C ASP A 113 3.07 12.87 20.82
N GLU A 114 1.73 12.75 20.75
CA GLU A 114 0.83 12.91 21.92
C GLU A 114 -0.14 11.73 22.18
N LYS A 115 -0.05 10.60 21.48
CA LYS A 115 -0.95 9.43 21.70
C LYS A 115 -0.26 8.11 22.05
N ALA A 116 0.96 8.18 22.60
CA ALA A 116 1.68 7.00 23.09
C ALA A 116 1.22 6.55 24.50
N GLU A 117 0.30 7.25 25.14
CA GLU A 117 -0.34 6.83 26.39
C GLU A 117 -1.86 6.84 26.18
N VAL A 118 -2.55 5.79 26.64
CA VAL A 118 -4.00 5.51 26.48
C VAL A 118 -4.34 4.65 25.24
N ASN A 119 -4.03 3.36 25.32
CA ASN A 119 -5.01 2.27 25.16
C ASN A 119 -4.35 0.91 25.43
N GLN A 120 -4.11 0.63 26.72
CA GLN A 120 -4.12 -0.75 27.22
C GLN A 120 -5.55 -1.03 27.67
N LYS A 121 -6.33 -1.64 26.79
CA LYS A 121 -7.49 -2.51 27.07
C LYS A 121 -8.17 -2.80 25.72
N ASP A 122 -8.47 -4.08 25.53
CA ASP A 122 -9.27 -4.67 24.44
C ASP A 122 -8.48 -5.57 23.46
N GLU A 123 -7.70 -6.51 24.00
CA GLU A 123 -7.38 -7.78 23.33
C GLU A 123 -7.41 -8.92 24.37
N GLU A 124 -8.60 -9.26 24.84
CA GLU A 124 -8.84 -10.51 25.59
C GLU A 124 -10.20 -11.08 25.20
N ASN A 125 -10.27 -11.64 23.98
CA ASN A 125 -11.14 -12.76 23.65
C ASN A 125 -10.89 -13.21 22.21
N ASP A 126 -9.98 -14.16 22.05
CA ASP A 126 -10.14 -15.28 21.12
C ASP A 126 -9.08 -16.35 21.46
N LEU A 127 -9.28 -16.99 22.61
CA LEU A 127 -8.64 -18.26 22.94
C LEU A 127 -9.45 -19.36 22.24
N VAL A 128 -8.98 -19.78 21.06
CA VAL A 128 -9.49 -20.98 20.39
C VAL A 128 -8.79 -22.19 21.02
N VAL A 129 -9.56 -23.00 21.74
CA VAL A 129 -9.11 -24.26 22.33
C VAL A 129 -8.95 -25.29 21.21
N PHE A 130 -7.77 -25.90 21.10
CA PHE A 130 -7.58 -27.14 20.31
C PHE A 130 -7.51 -28.30 21.30
N GLU A 131 -8.44 -29.25 21.20
CA GLU A 131 -8.35 -30.55 21.87
C GLU A 131 -7.86 -31.60 20.86
N ASP A 132 -6.96 -32.48 21.30
CA ASP A 132 -6.64 -33.78 20.71
C ASP A 132 -7.53 -34.89 21.34
#